data_AF-A0AAD2G4H0-F1
#
_entry.id   AF-A0AAD2G4H0-F1
#
_cell.length_a   1.000
_cell.length_b   1.000
_cell.length_c   1.000
_cell.angle_alpha   90.00
_cell.angle_beta   90.00
_cell.angle_gamma   90.00
#
_symmetry.space_group_name_H-M   'P 1'
#
loop_
_entity.id
_entity.type
_entity.pdbx_description
1 polymer ?
#
loop_
_entity_poly.entity_id
_entity_poly.type
_entity_poly.pdbx_seq_one_letter_code
_entity_poly.pdbx_strand_id
1 'polypeptide(L)'
;MQLLKPALLATLFAAVSATYDNEMNKNDIDNQNINNREEYRGLRGGLPQQEPELTIYQPLVTSSSVAEAYISTNARIKETLFMGDNEIPGEVLQEPGTQEQPLQKEDSRNSSDVKRDHGQSSTQYGWTDEEFEQHLHGELKKDPIYNEYKAVFDLAPKCISKWRQRYRGNPSIWKRIFQKDRVLKEFIEAAPIIEAVQKLVENSDLEGNQKYTIIDLACGRGYLSMILSEMLPPEKVKKFVLVDKQWPMHGNEPKPSHISWTHIYGSFKKCEDQTIPNYYETWPIPLNTSKQDLKSASGLRKMEQVYFQDGPIILVAVHLCGILSIKAVELFNNNPSVRFFVLKPCCLPGMVHAKRDEIFKLGPTHCFDAKLVCMAGRWKKNVWRGPPRTQLKSYFERWAENLYLGIDGGDARKIQKHVEVQSKGGYQNEFLFAERLPGSEFLWGGLFCRPVDANAQAKTPAQ
;
A
#
# COMPACT_ATOMS: atom_id res chain seq x y z
N MET A 1 -60.14 -22.86 -13.58
CA MET A 1 -60.08 -21.61 -12.79
C MET A 1 -58.83 -21.68 -11.93
N GLN A 2 -57.90 -20.74 -11.88
CA GLN A 2 -57.47 -19.68 -12.79
C GLN A 2 -56.05 -19.34 -12.32
N LEU A 3 -55.12 -19.17 -13.26
CA LEU A 3 -53.75 -18.71 -13.03
C LEU A 3 -53.76 -17.31 -12.42
N LEU A 4 -53.03 -17.10 -11.32
CA LEU A 4 -52.61 -15.77 -10.87
C LEU A 4 -51.12 -15.57 -11.17
N LYS A 5 -50.85 -14.44 -11.82
CA LYS A 5 -49.68 -14.11 -12.63
C LYS A 5 -48.50 -13.58 -11.79
N PRO A 6 -47.25 -13.71 -12.26
CA PRO A 6 -46.05 -13.14 -11.62
C PRO A 6 -45.87 -11.62 -11.85
N ALA A 7 -46.93 -10.88 -12.18
CA ALA A 7 -46.86 -9.45 -12.48
C ALA A 7 -46.98 -8.53 -11.26
N LEU A 8 -47.39 -9.03 -10.09
CA LEU A 8 -47.61 -8.20 -8.89
C LEU A 8 -46.37 -8.00 -8.01
N LEU A 9 -45.34 -8.85 -8.12
CA LEU A 9 -44.10 -8.67 -7.37
C LEU A 9 -43.16 -7.61 -7.97
N ALA A 10 -43.26 -7.37 -9.29
CA ALA A 10 -42.43 -6.37 -9.98
C ALA A 10 -42.87 -4.92 -9.68
N THR A 11 -44.16 -4.71 -9.40
CA THR A 11 -44.68 -3.36 -9.12
C THR A 11 -44.39 -2.91 -7.68
N LEU A 12 -44.25 -3.84 -6.73
CA LEU A 12 -43.89 -3.50 -5.35
C LEU A 12 -42.42 -3.08 -5.20
N PHE A 13 -41.51 -3.61 -6.02
CA PHE A 13 -40.09 -3.22 -5.99
C PHE A 13 -39.82 -1.86 -6.66
N ALA A 14 -40.61 -1.47 -7.67
CA ALA A 14 -40.48 -0.17 -8.32
C ALA A 14 -40.98 0.99 -7.43
N ALA A 15 -41.96 0.75 -6.54
CA ALA A 15 -42.52 1.79 -5.67
C ALA A 15 -41.63 2.14 -4.46
N VAL A 16 -40.80 1.20 -3.99
CA VAL A 16 -39.86 1.44 -2.88
C VAL A 16 -38.58 2.14 -3.34
N SER A 17 -38.20 2.00 -4.62
CA SER A 17 -37.01 2.68 -5.15
C SER A 17 -37.25 4.14 -5.53
N ALA A 18 -38.50 4.56 -5.77
CA ALA A 18 -38.83 5.92 -6.19
C ALA A 18 -39.02 6.92 -5.03
N THR A 19 -39.03 6.45 -3.77
CA THR A 19 -39.19 7.31 -2.58
C THR A 19 -37.86 7.67 -1.91
N TYR A 20 -36.74 7.11 -2.35
CA TYR A 20 -35.42 7.37 -1.75
C TYR A 20 -34.56 8.42 -2.49
N ASP A 21 -34.97 8.85 -3.69
CA ASP A 21 -34.16 9.74 -4.55
C ASP A 21 -34.60 11.21 -4.57
N ASN A 22 -35.50 11.65 -3.66
CA ASN A 22 -36.08 13.00 -3.72
C ASN A 22 -35.87 13.90 -2.49
N GLU A 23 -34.97 13.56 -1.56
CA GLU A 23 -34.68 14.40 -0.38
C GLU A 23 -33.18 14.71 -0.16
N MET A 24 -32.44 15.02 -1.22
CA MET A 24 -31.18 15.76 -1.07
C MET A 24 -31.00 16.81 -2.16
N ASN A 25 -31.83 17.85 -2.15
CA ASN A 25 -31.38 19.16 -2.59
C ASN A 25 -32.25 20.31 -2.06
N LYS A 26 -31.58 21.26 -1.38
CA LYS A 26 -31.97 22.63 -0.96
C LYS A 26 -32.08 22.85 0.55
N ASN A 27 -31.10 23.56 1.11
CA ASN A 27 -31.28 24.98 1.48
C ASN A 27 -29.95 25.56 1.98
N ASP A 28 -29.47 26.60 1.29
CA ASP A 28 -28.76 27.71 1.90
C ASP A 28 -29.75 28.50 2.77
N ILE A 29 -29.32 28.98 3.94
CA ILE A 29 -29.58 30.33 4.50
C ILE A 29 -28.72 30.54 5.74
N ASP A 30 -28.21 31.76 5.82
CA ASP A 30 -27.26 32.39 6.72
C ASP A 30 -27.52 32.36 8.24
N ASN A 31 -26.41 32.58 8.95
CA ASN A 31 -26.24 33.34 10.20
C ASN A 31 -27.49 33.82 10.94
N GLN A 32 -27.69 33.36 12.19
CA GLN A 32 -27.92 34.23 13.36
C GLN A 32 -27.99 33.44 14.69
N ASN A 33 -27.39 34.05 15.74
CA ASN A 33 -27.64 33.91 17.19
C ASN A 33 -27.16 32.61 17.87
N ILE A 34 -26.14 32.58 18.75
CA ILE A 34 -25.95 33.26 20.06
C ILE A 34 -27.14 33.09 21.02
N ASN A 35 -26.83 32.50 22.19
CA ASN A 35 -27.63 32.27 23.39
C ASN A 35 -28.61 31.09 23.37
N ASN A 36 -28.22 29.99 24.03
CA ASN A 36 -28.94 29.49 25.21
C ASN A 36 -28.18 28.29 25.80
N ARG A 37 -27.57 28.53 26.96
CA ARG A 37 -26.91 27.53 27.79
C ARG A 37 -27.37 27.79 29.23
N GLU A 38 -28.56 27.29 29.58
CA GLU A 38 -28.96 27.02 30.96
C GLU A 38 -30.28 26.22 30.95
N GLU A 39 -30.54 25.48 32.02
CA GLU A 39 -31.67 24.58 32.28
C GLU A 39 -31.57 23.15 31.73
N TYR A 40 -31.03 22.25 32.57
CA TYR A 40 -31.75 21.05 33.02
C TYR A 40 -31.08 20.56 34.32
N ARG A 41 -31.51 21.15 35.45
CA ARG A 41 -31.34 20.57 36.79
C ARG A 41 -32.63 19.84 37.13
N GLY A 42 -32.48 18.59 37.57
CA GLY A 42 -33.48 17.89 38.36
C GLY A 42 -34.25 16.84 37.58
N LEU A 43 -33.92 15.57 37.84
CA LEU A 43 -34.85 14.48 38.15
C LEU A 43 -33.99 13.23 38.44
N ARG A 44 -33.66 13.03 39.73
CA ARG A 44 -33.13 11.76 40.25
C ARG A 44 -34.33 10.87 40.58
N GLY A 45 -34.61 9.88 39.73
CA GLY A 45 -35.44 8.72 40.07
C GLY A 45 -34.55 7.48 40.07
N GLY A 46 -34.46 6.81 41.22
CA GLY A 46 -33.63 5.62 41.41
C GLY A 46 -34.21 4.38 40.75
N LEU A 47 -33.34 3.58 40.15
CA LEU A 47 -33.59 2.19 39.76
C LEU A 47 -32.40 1.33 40.24
N PRO A 48 -32.64 0.07 40.63
CA PRO A 48 -31.67 -0.75 41.34
C PRO A 48 -30.58 -1.29 40.40
N GLN A 49 -29.33 -1.18 40.84
CA GLN A 49 -28.19 -1.85 40.21
C GLN A 49 -28.24 -3.34 40.53
N GLN A 50 -28.36 -4.17 39.49
CA GLN A 50 -27.89 -5.56 39.53
C GLN A 50 -26.45 -5.56 39.01
N GLU A 51 -25.51 -5.99 39.85
CA GLU A 51 -24.12 -6.23 39.49
C GLU A 51 -24.02 -7.48 38.61
N PRO A 52 -23.31 -7.44 37.47
CA PRO A 52 -22.89 -8.65 36.79
C PRO A 52 -21.60 -9.19 37.42
N GLU A 53 -21.60 -10.49 37.74
CA GLU A 53 -20.43 -11.24 38.22
C GLU A 53 -19.23 -11.07 37.28
N LEU A 54 -18.18 -10.40 37.77
CA LEU A 54 -16.87 -10.36 37.16
C LEU A 54 -16.19 -11.72 37.35
N THR A 55 -16.13 -12.52 36.28
CA THR A 55 -15.26 -13.69 36.22
C THR A 55 -13.81 -13.21 36.09
N ILE A 56 -13.05 -13.33 37.19
CA ILE A 56 -11.63 -13.01 37.25
C ILE A 56 -10.86 -14.07 36.45
N TYR A 57 -10.41 -13.72 35.24
CA TYR A 57 -9.37 -14.44 34.54
C TYR A 57 -8.01 -14.02 35.12
N GLN A 58 -7.35 -14.90 35.87
CA GLN A 58 -5.95 -14.71 36.24
C GLN A 58 -5.06 -14.92 35.01
N PRO A 59 -4.20 -13.97 34.62
CA PRO A 59 -3.16 -14.23 33.64
C PRO A 59 -2.08 -15.09 34.27
N LEU A 60 -1.73 -16.20 33.61
CA LEU A 60 -0.50 -16.93 33.89
C LEU A 60 0.69 -15.97 33.77
N VAL A 61 1.45 -15.87 34.85
CA VAL A 61 2.76 -15.22 34.91
C VAL A 61 3.73 -16.00 34.02
N THR A 62 4.24 -15.38 32.96
CA THR A 62 5.45 -15.83 32.28
C THR A 62 6.44 -14.69 32.07
N SER A 63 7.52 -14.77 32.86
CA SER A 63 8.89 -14.30 32.68
C SER A 63 9.17 -12.81 32.38
N SER A 64 9.67 -12.09 33.39
CA SER A 64 10.34 -10.78 33.28
C SER A 64 11.73 -10.84 32.61
N SER A 65 12.16 -11.99 32.07
CA SER A 65 13.53 -12.16 31.55
C SER A 65 13.77 -11.52 30.18
N VAL A 66 12.72 -11.25 29.39
CA VAL A 66 12.85 -10.67 28.04
C VAL A 66 13.06 -9.15 28.10
N ALA A 67 12.39 -8.47 29.04
CA ALA A 67 12.58 -7.03 29.26
C ALA A 67 13.97 -6.72 29.82
N GLU A 68 14.48 -7.56 30.72
CA GLU A 68 15.82 -7.42 31.29
C GLU A 68 16.94 -7.73 30.27
N ALA A 69 16.74 -8.72 29.40
CA ALA A 69 17.67 -9.00 28.30
C ALA A 69 17.76 -7.85 27.29
N TYR A 70 16.66 -7.13 27.04
CA TYR A 70 16.63 -5.97 26.15
C TYR A 70 17.32 -4.75 26.77
N ILE A 71 17.19 -4.53 28.08
CA ILE A 71 17.89 -3.46 28.80
C ILE A 71 19.41 -3.75 28.84
N SER A 72 19.81 -5.01 29.09
CA SER A 72 21.21 -5.43 29.14
C SER A 72 21.93 -5.28 27.79
N THR A 73 21.28 -5.63 26.68
CA THR A 73 21.85 -5.53 25.34
C THR A 73 22.05 -4.07 24.91
N ASN A 74 21.13 -3.18 25.28
CA ASN A 74 21.23 -1.75 24.99
C ASN A 74 22.27 -1.02 25.87
N ALA A 75 22.54 -1.50 27.09
CA ALA A 75 23.63 -0.98 27.92
C ALA A 75 25.01 -1.26 27.30
N ARG A 76 25.22 -2.45 26.72
CA ARG A 76 26.48 -2.82 26.04
C ARG A 76 26.77 -2.01 24.76
N ILE A 77 25.73 -1.61 24.04
CA ILE A 77 25.87 -0.77 22.83
C ILE A 77 26.27 0.66 23.21
N LYS A 78 25.84 1.17 24.37
CA LYS A 78 26.26 2.49 24.87
C LYS A 78 27.75 2.55 25.21
N GLU A 79 28.35 1.48 25.74
CA GLU A 79 29.79 1.44 26.04
C GLU A 79 30.69 1.34 24.82
N THR A 80 30.21 0.78 23.70
CA THR A 80 31.05 0.57 22.50
C THR A 80 31.04 1.78 21.54
N LEU A 81 30.10 2.71 21.70
CA LEU A 81 29.91 3.86 20.80
C LEU A 81 30.35 5.22 21.38
N PHE A 82 30.80 5.27 22.64
CA PHE A 82 31.31 6.48 23.30
C PHE A 82 32.79 6.33 23.66
N MET A 83 33.65 6.25 22.65
CA MET A 83 35.06 6.64 22.79
C MET A 83 35.48 7.46 21.58
N GLY A 84 35.48 8.79 21.76
CA GLY A 84 35.94 9.73 20.75
C GLY A 84 35.26 11.10 20.84
N ASP A 85 35.31 11.74 22.00
CA ASP A 85 34.98 13.16 22.11
C ASP A 85 36.11 13.97 21.47
N ASN A 86 35.93 14.37 20.22
CA ASN A 86 36.62 15.51 19.63
C ASN A 86 35.62 16.64 19.50
N GLU A 87 35.74 17.62 20.38
CA GLU A 87 35.00 18.88 20.34
C GLU A 87 35.29 19.60 19.02
N ILE A 88 34.26 19.80 18.20
CA ILE A 88 34.29 20.70 17.04
C ILE A 88 33.61 22.01 17.50
N PRO A 89 34.24 23.19 17.31
CA PRO A 89 33.66 24.46 17.74
C PRO A 89 32.36 24.76 16.99
N GLY A 90 31.34 25.16 17.75
CA GLY A 90 30.00 25.44 17.25
C GLY A 90 29.94 26.67 16.34
N GLU A 91 29.57 26.43 15.08
CA GLU A 91 29.10 27.46 14.17
C GLU A 91 27.56 27.44 14.18
N VAL A 92 26.95 28.52 14.67
CA VAL A 92 25.50 28.70 14.72
C VAL A 92 24.99 28.99 13.32
N LEU A 93 24.57 27.94 12.61
CA LEU A 93 23.81 28.08 11.37
C LEU A 93 22.31 28.21 11.70
N GLN A 94 21.78 29.43 11.54
CA GLN A 94 20.34 29.68 11.48
C GLN A 94 19.75 28.97 10.26
N GLU A 95 18.81 28.04 10.47
CA GLU A 95 18.05 27.42 9.38
C GLU A 95 16.99 28.41 8.86
N PRO A 96 16.91 28.67 7.54
CA PRO A 96 15.79 29.42 6.98
C PRO A 96 14.55 28.51 6.93
N GLY A 97 13.46 28.99 7.52
CA GLY A 97 12.13 28.37 7.42
C GLY A 97 11.76 28.16 5.96
N THR A 98 11.82 26.91 5.51
CA THR A 98 11.47 26.55 4.13
C THR A 98 10.03 26.04 4.12
N GLN A 99 9.11 26.86 3.62
CA GLN A 99 7.79 26.38 3.20
C GLN A 99 8.00 25.36 2.06
N GLU A 100 7.56 24.11 2.27
CA GLU A 100 7.54 23.09 1.22
C GLU A 100 6.55 23.51 0.12
N GLN A 101 7.05 24.13 -0.95
CA GLN A 101 6.32 24.20 -2.21
C GLN A 101 6.35 22.81 -2.87
N PRO A 102 5.20 22.30 -3.38
CA PRO A 102 5.18 21.04 -4.09
C PRO A 102 6.01 21.17 -5.37
N LEU A 103 6.97 20.27 -5.55
CA LEU A 103 7.72 20.09 -6.79
C LEU A 103 6.75 19.71 -7.92
N GLN A 104 6.20 20.71 -8.59
CA GLN A 104 5.72 20.61 -9.97
C GLN A 104 6.87 21.06 -10.86
N LYS A 105 7.43 20.15 -11.66
CA LYS A 105 8.17 20.46 -12.90
C LYS A 105 8.53 19.15 -13.61
N GLU A 106 7.69 18.78 -14.58
CA GLU A 106 8.06 18.32 -15.92
C GLU A 106 6.76 18.07 -16.71
N ASP A 107 6.09 19.14 -17.17
CA ASP A 107 4.96 19.06 -18.13
C ASP A 107 4.93 20.26 -19.10
N SER A 108 6.10 20.80 -19.46
CA SER A 108 6.20 21.78 -20.55
C SER A 108 7.52 21.64 -21.31
N ARG A 109 7.58 20.65 -22.20
CA ARG A 109 8.48 20.72 -23.36
C ARG A 109 7.65 21.05 -24.59
N ASN A 110 7.83 22.28 -25.06
CA ASN A 110 7.35 22.78 -26.34
C ASN A 110 7.74 21.82 -27.46
N SER A 111 6.73 21.32 -28.16
CA SER A 111 6.86 20.63 -29.44
C SER A 111 6.91 21.70 -30.53
N SER A 112 8.11 22.10 -30.93
CA SER A 112 8.29 22.85 -32.18
C SER A 112 8.30 21.88 -33.36
N ASP A 113 7.28 22.07 -34.20
CA ASP A 113 7.15 21.69 -35.61
C ASP A 113 8.30 20.90 -36.26
N VAL A 114 8.00 19.63 -36.57
CA VAL A 114 8.56 18.96 -37.74
C VAL A 114 7.38 18.42 -38.54
N LYS A 115 6.95 19.19 -39.55
CA LYS A 115 6.08 18.70 -40.62
C LYS A 115 6.85 17.62 -41.40
N ARG A 116 6.41 16.36 -41.32
CA ARG A 116 6.79 15.32 -42.27
C ARG A 116 5.58 14.56 -42.77
N ASP A 117 5.74 14.20 -44.04
CA ASP A 117 4.78 13.74 -45.03
C ASP A 117 3.91 12.55 -44.61
N HIS A 118 2.68 12.57 -45.11
CA HIS A 118 1.70 11.49 -44.97
C HIS A 118 1.98 10.38 -45.97
N GLY A 119 2.64 9.32 -45.51
CA GLY A 119 2.66 8.00 -46.15
C GLY A 119 2.26 6.93 -45.13
N GLN A 120 1.15 6.25 -45.37
CA GLN A 120 0.58 5.18 -44.54
C GLN A 120 1.63 4.10 -44.18
N SER A 121 1.83 3.84 -42.89
CA SER A 121 2.28 2.53 -42.39
C SER A 121 1.84 2.31 -40.95
N SER A 122 1.23 1.15 -40.73
CA SER A 122 0.38 0.74 -39.61
C SER A 122 1.14 0.31 -38.34
N THR A 123 2.25 0.95 -37.98
CA THR A 123 2.97 0.60 -36.74
C THR A 123 3.39 1.83 -35.93
N GLN A 124 2.43 2.63 -35.48
CA GLN A 124 2.70 3.74 -34.54
C GLN A 124 3.39 3.27 -33.23
N TYR A 125 3.42 1.96 -32.97
CA TYR A 125 4.04 1.34 -31.80
C TYR A 125 5.21 0.39 -32.10
N GLY A 126 5.68 0.30 -33.34
CA GLY A 126 6.91 -0.40 -33.77
C GLY A 126 6.94 -1.94 -33.65
N TRP A 127 6.25 -2.52 -32.66
CA TRP A 127 6.21 -3.96 -32.40
C TRP A 127 4.76 -4.48 -32.39
N THR A 128 4.55 -5.74 -32.76
CA THR A 128 3.29 -6.45 -32.44
C THR A 128 3.15 -6.64 -30.92
N ASP A 129 2.01 -7.14 -30.44
CA ASP A 129 1.86 -7.42 -29.01
C ASP A 129 2.70 -8.63 -28.59
N GLU A 130 2.82 -9.62 -29.46
CA GLU A 130 3.65 -10.81 -29.26
C GLU A 130 5.14 -10.43 -29.20
N GLU A 131 5.62 -9.57 -30.11
CA GLU A 131 7.00 -9.08 -30.10
C GLU A 131 7.30 -8.28 -28.83
N PHE A 132 6.36 -7.41 -28.40
CA PHE A 132 6.50 -6.65 -27.16
C PHE A 132 6.48 -7.55 -25.92
N GLU A 133 5.61 -8.56 -25.89
CA GLU A 133 5.53 -9.53 -24.80
C GLU A 133 6.83 -10.35 -24.69
N GLN A 134 7.34 -10.85 -25.82
CA GLN A 134 8.62 -11.58 -25.87
C GLN A 134 9.80 -10.70 -25.44
N HIS A 135 9.82 -9.42 -25.85
CA HIS A 135 10.82 -8.47 -25.41
C HIS A 135 10.79 -8.29 -23.88
N LEU A 136 9.61 -8.04 -23.30
CA LEU A 136 9.46 -7.90 -21.85
C LEU A 136 9.86 -9.17 -21.10
N HIS A 137 9.48 -10.34 -21.61
CA HIS A 137 9.87 -11.62 -21.04
C HIS A 137 11.38 -11.79 -21.01
N GLY A 138 12.05 -11.45 -22.12
CA GLY A 138 13.51 -11.46 -22.22
C GLY A 138 14.21 -10.49 -21.26
N GLU A 139 13.61 -9.32 -20.99
CA GLU A 139 14.15 -8.37 -20.01
C GLU A 139 13.95 -8.87 -18.57
N LEU A 140 12.76 -9.37 -18.25
CA LEU A 140 12.41 -9.88 -16.93
C LEU A 140 13.21 -11.13 -16.52
N LYS A 141 13.49 -12.03 -17.48
CA LYS A 141 14.34 -13.21 -17.27
C LYS A 141 15.77 -12.90 -16.85
N LYS A 142 16.25 -11.68 -17.06
CA LYS A 142 17.60 -11.25 -16.65
C LYS A 142 17.69 -10.98 -15.16
N ASP A 143 16.57 -10.81 -14.48
CA ASP A 143 16.57 -10.49 -13.06
C ASP A 143 16.93 -11.73 -12.20
N PRO A 144 17.79 -11.58 -11.17
CA PRO A 144 18.20 -12.71 -10.32
C PRO A 144 17.05 -13.46 -9.65
N ILE A 145 15.93 -12.79 -9.34
CA ILE A 145 14.81 -13.44 -8.64
C ILE A 145 13.81 -14.11 -9.60
N TYR A 146 14.04 -14.05 -10.93
CA TYR A 146 13.15 -14.65 -11.92
C TYR A 146 12.83 -16.11 -11.61
N ASN A 147 13.84 -16.93 -11.28
CA ASN A 147 13.63 -18.35 -11.02
C ASN A 147 12.84 -18.61 -9.72
N GLU A 148 13.02 -17.77 -8.70
CA GLU A 148 12.27 -17.89 -7.44
C GLU A 148 10.79 -17.56 -7.64
N TYR A 149 10.49 -16.58 -8.50
CA TYR A 149 9.13 -16.08 -8.75
C TYR A 149 8.65 -16.35 -10.17
N LYS A 150 9.08 -17.47 -10.76
CA LYS A 150 8.95 -17.76 -12.19
C LYS A 150 7.53 -17.61 -12.74
N ALA A 151 6.53 -18.15 -12.03
CA ALA A 151 5.14 -18.06 -12.45
C ALA A 151 4.66 -16.60 -12.57
N VAL A 152 5.02 -15.75 -11.60
CA VAL A 152 4.67 -14.32 -11.59
C VAL A 152 5.38 -13.58 -12.72
N PHE A 153 6.68 -13.85 -12.91
CA PHE A 153 7.47 -13.24 -13.98
C PHE A 153 7.02 -13.67 -15.38
N ASP A 154 6.56 -14.91 -15.54
CA ASP A 154 6.05 -15.42 -16.81
C ASP A 154 4.68 -14.80 -17.17
N LEU A 155 3.85 -14.44 -16.19
CA LEU A 155 2.55 -13.80 -16.41
C LEU A 155 2.65 -12.30 -16.69
N ALA A 156 3.66 -11.62 -16.13
CA ALA A 156 3.76 -10.17 -16.17
C ALA A 156 3.80 -9.54 -17.58
N PRO A 157 4.55 -10.08 -18.57
CA PRO A 157 4.52 -9.57 -19.94
C PRO A 157 3.11 -9.50 -20.53
N LYS A 158 2.32 -10.56 -20.34
CA LYS A 158 0.94 -10.64 -20.84
C LYS A 158 0.04 -9.59 -20.19
N CYS A 159 0.17 -9.37 -18.87
CA CYS A 159 -0.56 -8.32 -18.17
C CYS A 159 -0.21 -6.92 -18.69
N ILE A 160 1.07 -6.64 -18.91
CA ILE A 160 1.53 -5.34 -19.43
C ILE A 160 1.12 -5.16 -20.90
N SER A 161 1.10 -6.22 -21.70
CA SER A 161 0.58 -6.20 -23.08
C SER A 161 -0.91 -5.84 -23.12
N LYS A 162 -1.73 -6.33 -22.19
CA LYS A 162 -3.14 -5.90 -22.07
C LYS A 162 -3.26 -4.41 -21.76
N TRP A 163 -2.38 -3.85 -20.95
CA TRP A 163 -2.36 -2.39 -20.74
C TRP A 163 -2.04 -1.66 -22.04
N ARG A 164 -1.04 -2.13 -22.80
CA ARG A 164 -0.70 -1.56 -24.11
C ARG A 164 -1.88 -1.59 -25.07
N GLN A 165 -2.63 -2.69 -25.10
CA GLN A 165 -3.86 -2.84 -25.89
C GLN A 165 -4.93 -1.84 -25.42
N ARG A 166 -5.18 -1.76 -24.11
CA ARG A 166 -6.14 -0.85 -23.48
C ARG A 166 -5.87 0.62 -23.85
N TYR A 167 -4.59 1.01 -23.90
CA TYR A 167 -4.19 2.40 -24.18
C TYR A 167 -3.73 2.64 -25.62
N ARG A 168 -3.94 1.69 -26.54
CA ARG A 168 -3.46 1.82 -27.93
C ARG A 168 -4.00 3.07 -28.62
N GLY A 169 -5.26 3.42 -28.37
CA GLY A 169 -5.90 4.65 -28.87
C GLY A 169 -5.46 5.94 -28.15
N ASN A 170 -4.65 5.86 -27.10
CA ASN A 170 -4.16 7.03 -26.37
C ASN A 170 -2.64 6.93 -26.07
N PRO A 171 -1.79 7.25 -27.06
CA PRO A 171 -0.33 7.20 -26.91
C PRO A 171 0.22 8.08 -25.78
N SER A 172 -0.49 9.16 -25.43
CA SER A 172 -0.08 10.05 -24.34
C SER A 172 -0.18 9.36 -22.98
N ILE A 173 -1.26 8.60 -22.75
CA ILE A 173 -1.47 7.80 -21.55
C ILE A 173 -0.43 6.70 -21.50
N TRP A 174 -0.26 5.95 -22.59
CA TRP A 174 0.75 4.87 -22.68
C TRP A 174 2.17 5.38 -22.37
N LYS A 175 2.62 6.47 -23.00
CA LYS A 175 3.95 7.04 -22.78
C LYS A 175 4.16 7.49 -21.32
N ARG A 176 3.08 7.89 -20.64
CA ARG A 176 3.12 8.36 -19.25
C ARG A 176 3.22 7.22 -18.25
N ILE A 177 2.47 6.14 -18.48
CA ILE A 177 2.43 4.98 -17.57
C ILE A 177 3.49 3.94 -17.87
N PHE A 178 3.87 3.74 -19.14
CA PHE A 178 4.87 2.76 -19.52
C PHE A 178 6.20 3.44 -19.81
N GLN A 179 7.10 3.35 -18.83
CA GLN A 179 8.53 3.57 -18.99
C GLN A 179 9.19 2.26 -18.56
N LYS A 180 9.78 1.52 -19.51
CA LYS A 180 10.25 0.14 -19.31
C LYS A 180 10.95 -0.04 -17.96
N ASP A 181 12.04 0.68 -17.72
CA ASP A 181 12.86 0.51 -16.51
C ASP A 181 12.08 0.79 -15.22
N ARG A 182 11.14 1.75 -15.24
CA ARG A 182 10.27 2.03 -14.10
C ARG A 182 9.30 0.88 -13.88
N VAL A 183 8.56 0.47 -14.90
CA VAL A 183 7.55 -0.60 -14.78
C VAL A 183 8.19 -1.91 -14.34
N LEU A 184 9.33 -2.29 -14.94
CA LEU A 184 10.06 -3.49 -14.56
C LEU A 184 10.55 -3.39 -13.12
N LYS A 185 11.12 -2.26 -12.71
CA LYS A 185 11.55 -2.05 -11.31
C LYS A 185 10.37 -2.22 -10.34
N GLU A 186 9.27 -1.51 -10.56
CA GLU A 186 8.08 -1.56 -9.68
C GLU A 186 7.51 -2.98 -9.61
N PHE A 187 7.51 -3.73 -10.73
CA PHE A 187 7.08 -5.12 -10.77
C PHE A 187 8.03 -6.05 -9.98
N ILE A 188 9.34 -6.02 -10.26
CA ILE A 188 10.34 -6.85 -9.59
C ILE A 188 10.28 -6.64 -8.08
N GLU A 189 10.17 -5.37 -7.67
CA GLU A 189 10.08 -4.99 -6.28
C GLU A 189 8.82 -5.48 -5.56
N ALA A 190 7.76 -5.79 -6.30
CA ALA A 190 6.49 -6.28 -5.79
C ALA A 190 6.25 -7.78 -6.07
N ALA A 191 7.12 -8.47 -6.80
CA ALA A 191 6.92 -9.87 -7.19
C ALA A 191 6.66 -10.82 -5.99
N PRO A 192 7.37 -10.72 -4.85
CA PRO A 192 7.07 -11.54 -3.67
C PRO A 192 5.67 -11.32 -3.11
N ILE A 193 5.18 -10.08 -3.23
CA ILE A 193 3.85 -9.67 -2.75
C ILE A 193 2.78 -10.19 -3.70
N ILE A 194 3.00 -10.05 -5.01
CA ILE A 194 2.10 -10.56 -6.03
C ILE A 194 1.91 -12.07 -5.87
N GLU A 195 3.00 -12.82 -5.69
CA GLU A 195 2.92 -14.27 -5.50
C GLU A 195 2.11 -14.65 -4.25
N ALA A 196 2.40 -14.00 -3.11
CA ALA A 196 1.71 -14.28 -1.86
C ALA A 196 0.20 -13.95 -1.95
N VAL A 197 -0.15 -12.83 -2.56
CA VAL A 197 -1.55 -12.44 -2.77
C VAL A 197 -2.26 -13.37 -3.75
N GLN A 198 -1.61 -13.78 -4.85
CA GLN A 198 -2.15 -14.78 -5.77
C GLN A 198 -2.43 -16.10 -5.07
N LYS A 199 -1.43 -16.65 -4.37
CA LYS A 199 -1.57 -17.91 -3.61
C LYS A 199 -2.71 -17.82 -2.60
N LEU A 200 -2.80 -16.71 -1.85
CA LEU A 200 -3.90 -16.48 -0.92
C LEU A 200 -5.25 -16.52 -1.63
N VAL A 201 -5.44 -15.65 -2.62
CA VAL A 201 -6.75 -15.46 -3.26
C VAL A 201 -7.18 -16.72 -4.03
N GLU A 202 -6.29 -17.34 -4.80
CA GLU A 202 -6.62 -18.52 -5.63
C GLU A 202 -7.05 -19.71 -4.79
N ASN A 203 -6.39 -19.95 -3.65
CA ASN A 203 -6.62 -21.14 -2.82
C ASN A 203 -7.56 -20.90 -1.63
N SER A 204 -8.01 -19.67 -1.41
CA SER A 204 -8.98 -19.40 -0.34
C SER A 204 -10.39 -19.79 -0.76
N ASP A 205 -11.07 -20.52 0.12
CA ASP A 205 -12.50 -20.76 0.06
C ASP A 205 -13.20 -19.73 0.95
N LEU A 206 -13.71 -18.68 0.31
CA LEU A 206 -14.49 -17.66 1.01
C LEU A 206 -15.91 -18.16 1.25
N GLU A 207 -16.46 -17.88 2.43
CA GLU A 207 -17.81 -18.29 2.77
C GLU A 207 -18.86 -17.53 1.95
N GLY A 208 -19.78 -18.27 1.35
CA GLY A 208 -20.87 -17.71 0.56
C GLY A 208 -20.38 -16.89 -0.64
N ASN A 209 -20.92 -15.67 -0.80
CA ASN A 209 -20.57 -14.74 -1.88
C ASN A 209 -19.53 -13.69 -1.45
N GLN A 210 -18.75 -13.96 -0.39
CA GLN A 210 -17.72 -13.04 0.04
C GLN A 210 -16.61 -12.90 -1.00
N LYS A 211 -16.03 -11.71 -1.06
CA LYS A 211 -14.90 -11.37 -1.93
C LYS A 211 -13.93 -10.49 -1.17
N TYR A 212 -12.64 -10.62 -1.47
CA TYR A 212 -11.63 -9.75 -0.90
C TYR A 212 -11.79 -8.30 -1.36
N THR A 213 -11.58 -7.35 -0.45
CA THR A 213 -11.21 -5.98 -0.81
C THR A 213 -9.72 -5.81 -0.60
N ILE A 214 -8.99 -5.41 -1.63
CA ILE A 214 -7.54 -5.21 -1.55
C ILE A 214 -7.26 -3.71 -1.40
N ILE A 215 -6.57 -3.31 -0.34
CA ILE A 215 -6.21 -1.92 -0.07
C ILE A 215 -4.71 -1.75 -0.32
N ASP A 216 -4.35 -0.90 -1.28
CA ASP A 216 -2.98 -0.63 -1.71
C ASP A 216 -2.51 0.73 -1.15
N LEU A 217 -1.73 0.69 -0.08
CA LEU A 217 -1.28 1.86 0.68
C LEU A 217 -0.09 2.54 0.01
N ALA A 218 -0.18 3.87 -0.14
CA ALA A 218 0.84 4.69 -0.82
C ALA A 218 1.16 4.18 -2.23
N CYS A 219 0.12 3.73 -2.93
CA CYS A 219 0.22 3.05 -4.22
C CYS A 219 0.80 3.90 -5.35
N GLY A 220 0.95 5.22 -5.15
CA GLY A 220 1.42 6.14 -6.19
C GLY A 220 0.55 6.05 -7.44
N ARG A 221 1.11 5.56 -8.54
CA ARG A 221 0.38 5.38 -9.81
C ARG A 221 -0.49 4.13 -9.87
N GLY A 222 -0.39 3.23 -8.89
CA GLY A 222 -1.20 2.02 -8.79
C GLY A 222 -0.68 0.82 -9.60
N TYR A 223 0.62 0.76 -9.93
CA TYR A 223 1.18 -0.33 -10.75
C TYR A 223 0.90 -1.71 -10.15
N LEU A 224 1.09 -1.90 -8.84
CA LEU A 224 0.81 -3.16 -8.16
C LEU A 224 -0.66 -3.58 -8.34
N SER A 225 -1.60 -2.70 -7.99
CA SER A 225 -3.03 -2.94 -8.16
C SER A 225 -3.44 -3.19 -9.62
N MET A 226 -2.84 -2.48 -10.59
CA MET A 226 -3.09 -2.72 -12.02
C MET A 226 -2.61 -4.11 -12.46
N ILE A 227 -1.49 -4.60 -11.91
CA ILE A 227 -0.98 -5.94 -12.23
C ILE A 227 -1.88 -7.00 -11.59
N LEU A 228 -2.20 -6.84 -10.31
CA LEU A 228 -3.07 -7.76 -9.59
C LEU A 228 -4.50 -7.81 -10.17
N SER A 229 -5.04 -6.69 -10.66
CA SER A 229 -6.33 -6.67 -11.37
C SER A 229 -6.34 -7.54 -12.62
N GLU A 230 -5.21 -7.66 -13.32
CA GLU A 230 -5.08 -8.53 -14.50
C GLU A 230 -4.81 -10.00 -14.17
N MET A 231 -4.30 -10.27 -12.96
CA MET A 231 -3.79 -11.57 -12.54
C MET A 231 -4.73 -12.35 -11.62
N LEU A 232 -5.52 -11.67 -10.79
CA LEU A 232 -6.36 -12.31 -9.79
C LEU A 232 -7.74 -12.70 -10.34
N PRO A 233 -8.36 -13.76 -9.80
CA PRO A 233 -9.72 -14.16 -10.16
C PRO A 233 -10.78 -13.10 -9.77
N PRO A 234 -11.52 -12.50 -10.73
CA PRO A 234 -12.54 -11.47 -10.46
C PRO A 234 -13.72 -11.94 -9.61
N GLU A 235 -13.98 -13.25 -9.59
CA GLU A 235 -14.98 -13.87 -8.75
C GLU A 235 -14.60 -13.88 -7.26
N LYS A 236 -13.30 -13.75 -6.92
CA LYS A 236 -12.84 -13.75 -5.52
C LYS A 236 -12.41 -12.37 -5.01
N VAL A 237 -12.27 -11.38 -5.89
CA VAL A 237 -11.86 -10.02 -5.50
C VAL A 237 -12.93 -9.01 -5.93
N LYS A 238 -13.43 -8.23 -4.96
CA LYS A 238 -14.48 -7.23 -5.19
C LYS A 238 -13.93 -6.01 -5.92
N LYS A 239 -12.81 -5.47 -5.44
CA LYS A 239 -12.18 -4.23 -5.91
C LYS A 239 -10.81 -4.03 -5.27
N PHE A 240 -10.02 -3.14 -5.89
CA PHE A 240 -8.86 -2.52 -5.28
C PHE A 240 -9.20 -1.10 -4.80
N VAL A 241 -8.63 -0.72 -3.66
CA VAL A 241 -8.65 0.65 -3.15
C VAL A 241 -7.23 1.21 -3.22
N LEU A 242 -7.00 2.10 -4.18
CA LEU A 242 -5.74 2.78 -4.46
C LEU A 242 -5.60 3.98 -3.52
N VAL A 243 -4.84 3.83 -2.43
CA VAL A 243 -4.72 4.86 -1.39
C VAL A 243 -3.45 5.69 -1.61
N ASP A 244 -3.61 7.00 -1.83
CA ASP A 244 -2.50 7.96 -1.85
C ASP A 244 -3.02 9.37 -1.51
N LYS A 245 -2.19 10.20 -0.87
CA LYS A 245 -2.54 11.59 -0.56
C LYS A 245 -2.75 12.45 -1.82
N GLN A 246 -2.16 12.04 -2.93
CA GLN A 246 -2.20 12.76 -4.21
C GLN A 246 -3.29 12.25 -5.14
N TRP A 247 -4.00 11.16 -4.85
CA TRP A 247 -5.16 10.76 -5.65
C TRP A 247 -6.34 11.73 -5.47
N PRO A 248 -7.21 11.94 -6.48
CA PRO A 248 -8.62 12.28 -6.26
C PRO A 248 -9.37 11.16 -5.54
N MET A 249 -10.40 11.54 -4.77
CA MET A 249 -11.40 10.57 -4.31
C MET A 249 -12.19 10.05 -5.51
N HIS A 250 -12.47 8.75 -5.55
CA HIS A 250 -13.35 8.17 -6.57
C HIS A 250 -14.68 8.95 -6.65
N GLY A 251 -15.11 9.28 -7.87
CA GLY A 251 -16.30 10.08 -8.14
C GLY A 251 -16.11 11.61 -8.02
N ASN A 252 -14.97 12.09 -7.55
CA ASN A 252 -14.71 13.52 -7.40
C ASN A 252 -13.79 14.05 -8.51
N GLU A 253 -14.02 15.28 -8.95
CA GLU A 253 -13.18 15.92 -9.98
C GLU A 253 -11.70 16.07 -9.51
N PRO A 254 -10.72 15.69 -10.35
CA PRO A 254 -9.30 15.83 -10.01
C PRO A 254 -8.85 17.29 -10.02
N LYS A 255 -7.93 17.61 -9.13
CA LYS A 255 -7.23 18.89 -9.06
C LYS A 255 -5.89 18.79 -9.80
N PRO A 256 -5.31 19.91 -10.28
CA PRO A 256 -4.01 19.90 -10.98
C PRO A 256 -2.84 19.32 -10.16
N SER A 257 -2.92 19.36 -8.83
CA SER A 257 -1.91 18.78 -7.93
C SER A 257 -2.06 17.28 -7.71
N HIS A 258 -3.11 16.67 -8.25
CA HIS A 258 -3.36 15.25 -8.10
C HIS A 258 -2.61 14.39 -9.11
N ILE A 259 -2.39 13.13 -8.75
CA ILE A 259 -2.02 12.09 -9.69
C ILE A 259 -3.15 11.98 -10.71
N SER A 260 -2.78 12.06 -11.99
CA SER A 260 -3.73 11.85 -13.08
C SER A 260 -4.30 10.44 -13.00
N TRP A 261 -5.63 10.36 -12.96
CA TRP A 261 -6.40 9.11 -12.91
C TRP A 261 -6.80 8.57 -14.28
N THR A 262 -6.32 9.21 -15.35
CA THR A 262 -6.81 8.92 -16.71
C THR A 262 -6.47 7.51 -17.16
N HIS A 263 -5.41 6.89 -16.61
CA HIS A 263 -5.11 5.49 -16.90
C HIS A 263 -6.03 4.52 -16.15
N ILE A 264 -6.66 4.94 -15.05
CA ILE A 264 -7.59 4.11 -14.30
C ILE A 264 -8.99 4.20 -14.92
N TYR A 265 -9.47 5.42 -15.15
CA TYR A 265 -10.86 5.66 -15.52
C TYR A 265 -11.08 6.19 -16.94
N GLY A 266 -10.04 6.71 -17.59
CA GLY A 266 -10.20 7.45 -18.84
C GLY A 266 -10.61 8.91 -18.59
N SER A 267 -11.43 9.46 -19.48
CA SER A 267 -12.01 10.79 -19.30
C SER A 267 -13.29 10.70 -18.48
N PHE A 268 -13.28 11.30 -17.29
CA PHE A 268 -14.48 11.43 -16.44
C PHE A 268 -15.21 12.76 -16.62
N LYS A 269 -14.64 13.72 -17.36
CA LYS A 269 -15.32 14.99 -17.63
C LYS A 269 -16.33 14.79 -18.76
N LYS A 270 -17.57 15.24 -18.52
CA LYS A 270 -18.55 15.56 -19.58
C LYS A 270 -18.05 16.59 -20.61
N CYS A 271 -16.88 17.25 -20.44
CA CYS A 271 -16.59 18.50 -21.15
C CYS A 271 -15.23 18.72 -21.82
N GLU A 272 -14.19 17.87 -21.74
CA GLU A 272 -12.91 18.27 -22.39
C GLU A 272 -12.27 17.24 -23.32
N ASP A 273 -12.56 15.94 -23.17
CA ASP A 273 -12.16 15.01 -24.21
C ASP A 273 -13.01 13.73 -24.20
N GLN A 274 -14.12 13.74 -24.95
CA GLN A 274 -14.92 12.54 -25.20
C GLN A 274 -14.18 11.51 -26.07
N THR A 275 -12.97 11.82 -26.58
CA THR A 275 -12.19 10.87 -27.37
C THR A 275 -11.46 9.84 -26.53
N ILE A 276 -11.35 10.04 -25.20
CA ILE A 276 -10.71 9.06 -24.31
C ILE A 276 -11.78 8.07 -23.81
N PRO A 277 -11.65 6.77 -24.11
CA PRO A 277 -12.59 5.75 -23.63
C PRO A 277 -12.65 5.68 -22.10
N ASN A 278 -13.80 5.26 -21.57
CA ASN A 278 -13.90 4.85 -20.17
C ASN A 278 -13.09 3.56 -19.96
N TYR A 279 -12.06 3.63 -19.12
CA TYR A 279 -11.24 2.46 -18.79
C TYR A 279 -11.69 1.72 -17.54
N TYR A 280 -12.55 2.31 -16.71
CA TYR A 280 -12.92 1.76 -15.42
C TYR A 280 -13.52 0.36 -15.52
N GLU A 281 -14.42 0.17 -16.49
CA GLU A 281 -15.11 -1.10 -16.76
C GLU A 281 -14.25 -2.10 -17.54
N THR A 282 -13.08 -1.67 -18.04
CA THR A 282 -12.17 -2.53 -18.81
C THR A 282 -11.17 -3.28 -17.93
N TRP A 283 -11.11 -2.96 -16.64
CA TRP A 283 -10.31 -3.68 -15.67
C TRP A 283 -11.04 -4.94 -15.22
N PRO A 284 -10.40 -6.13 -15.20
CA PRO A 284 -11.07 -7.34 -14.76
C PRO A 284 -11.58 -7.24 -13.31
N ILE A 285 -10.82 -6.53 -12.46
CA ILE A 285 -11.24 -6.15 -11.11
C ILE A 285 -11.21 -4.62 -10.98
N PRO A 286 -12.29 -3.97 -10.53
CA PRO A 286 -12.37 -2.51 -10.43
C PRO A 286 -11.26 -1.89 -9.56
N LEU A 287 -10.77 -0.73 -10.00
CA LEU A 287 -9.72 0.05 -9.35
C LEU A 287 -10.29 1.39 -8.85
N ASN A 288 -10.36 1.58 -7.53
CA ASN A 288 -10.99 2.75 -6.92
C ASN A 288 -9.95 3.62 -6.21
N THR A 289 -9.75 4.85 -6.68
CA THR A 289 -8.85 5.85 -6.08
C THR A 289 -9.40 6.41 -4.77
N SER A 290 -8.55 6.55 -3.77
CA SER A 290 -8.90 7.10 -2.47
C SER A 290 -7.85 8.10 -2.01
N LYS A 291 -8.29 9.36 -1.84
CA LYS A 291 -7.43 10.41 -1.30
C LYS A 291 -7.33 10.29 0.22
N GLN A 292 -6.19 9.81 0.73
CA GLN A 292 -5.98 9.69 2.17
C GLN A 292 -4.56 10.15 2.53
N ASP A 293 -4.47 10.99 3.57
CA ASP A 293 -3.19 11.29 4.18
C ASP A 293 -2.94 10.31 5.34
N LEU A 294 -2.14 9.28 5.06
CA LEU A 294 -1.76 8.27 6.04
C LEU A 294 -0.99 8.84 7.24
N LYS A 295 -0.44 10.05 7.14
CA LYS A 295 0.21 10.72 8.29
C LYS A 295 -0.81 11.34 9.25
N SER A 296 -2.02 11.62 8.77
CA SER A 296 -3.07 12.26 9.55
C SER A 296 -3.93 11.22 10.26
N ALA A 297 -4.08 11.36 11.58
CA ALA A 297 -4.99 10.52 12.36
C ALA A 297 -6.45 10.61 11.86
N SER A 298 -6.88 11.77 11.33
CA SER A 298 -8.23 11.88 10.74
C SER A 298 -8.35 11.12 9.43
N GLY A 299 -7.27 11.05 8.63
CA GLY A 299 -7.22 10.25 7.41
C GLY A 299 -7.36 8.76 7.72
N LEU A 300 -6.60 8.26 8.70
CA LEU A 300 -6.66 6.87 9.15
C LEU A 300 -8.06 6.50 9.67
N ARG A 301 -8.65 7.31 10.57
CA ARG A 301 -10.02 7.08 11.06
C ARG A 301 -11.05 7.03 9.92
N LYS A 302 -10.93 7.93 8.93
CA LYS A 302 -11.81 7.93 7.76
C LYS A 302 -11.65 6.66 6.93
N MET A 303 -10.42 6.18 6.76
CA MET A 303 -10.18 4.90 6.07
C MET A 303 -10.84 3.74 6.80
N GLU A 304 -10.64 3.64 8.11
CA GLU A 304 -11.23 2.58 8.96
C GLU A 304 -12.76 2.57 8.83
N GLN A 305 -13.39 3.75 8.92
CA GLN A 305 -14.83 3.90 8.78
C GLN A 305 -15.38 3.50 7.40
N VAL A 306 -14.61 3.70 6.33
CA VAL A 306 -15.11 3.51 4.95
C VAL A 306 -14.75 2.15 4.37
N TYR A 307 -13.55 1.63 4.67
CA TYR A 307 -13.01 0.47 3.98
C TYR A 307 -12.85 -0.76 4.86
N PHE A 308 -12.84 -0.61 6.19
CA PHE A 308 -12.57 -1.72 7.11
C PHE A 308 -13.82 -2.35 7.74
N GLN A 309 -15.00 -1.92 7.29
CA GLN A 309 -16.30 -2.38 7.81
C GLN A 309 -16.78 -3.69 7.17
N ASP A 310 -16.40 -3.97 5.92
CA ASP A 310 -17.04 -5.03 5.12
C ASP A 310 -16.04 -6.02 4.51
N GLY A 311 -16.21 -7.29 4.88
CA GLY A 311 -15.59 -8.44 4.23
C GLY A 311 -14.11 -8.65 4.58
N PRO A 312 -13.50 -9.72 4.04
CA PRO A 312 -12.09 -9.99 4.26
C PRO A 312 -11.23 -8.99 3.48
N ILE A 313 -10.26 -8.40 4.16
CA ILE A 313 -9.37 -7.39 3.59
C ILE A 313 -7.97 -7.94 3.41
N ILE A 314 -7.36 -7.61 2.27
CA ILE A 314 -5.93 -7.77 2.04
C ILE A 314 -5.32 -6.38 2.04
N LEU A 315 -4.40 -6.12 2.97
CA LEU A 315 -3.71 -4.85 3.08
C LEU A 315 -2.30 -4.99 2.49
N VAL A 316 -2.05 -4.34 1.35
CA VAL A 316 -0.74 -4.32 0.69
C VAL A 316 -0.09 -2.95 0.86
N ALA A 317 1.19 -2.95 1.19
CA ALA A 317 1.92 -1.77 1.59
C ALA A 317 3.34 -1.78 1.02
N VAL A 318 3.51 -1.25 -0.19
CA VAL A 318 4.80 -1.18 -0.88
C VAL A 318 5.27 0.26 -0.93
N HIS A 319 6.58 0.47 -0.77
CA HIS A 319 7.16 1.82 -0.83
C HIS A 319 6.68 2.79 0.26
N LEU A 320 6.22 2.30 1.41
CA LEU A 320 5.92 3.18 2.54
C LEU A 320 7.21 3.77 3.13
N CYS A 321 7.26 5.10 3.10
CA CYS A 321 8.40 5.86 3.60
C CYS A 321 8.31 6.15 5.09
N GLY A 322 9.36 5.81 5.85
CA GLY A 322 9.51 6.18 7.26
C GLY A 322 8.28 5.81 8.07
N ILE A 323 7.76 6.77 8.84
CA ILE A 323 6.60 6.56 9.72
C ILE A 323 5.33 6.03 9.04
N LEU A 324 5.21 6.11 7.71
CA LEU A 324 4.07 5.53 7.02
C LEU A 324 3.99 4.00 7.18
N SER A 325 5.14 3.34 7.32
CA SER A 325 5.17 1.89 7.58
C SER A 325 4.69 1.53 9.00
N ILE A 326 4.92 2.40 10.01
CA ILE A 326 4.27 2.29 11.32
C ILE A 326 2.75 2.34 11.17
N LYS A 327 2.24 3.28 10.37
CA LYS A 327 0.80 3.45 10.16
C LYS A 327 0.15 2.25 9.47
N ALA A 328 0.87 1.58 8.57
CA ALA A 328 0.38 0.33 8.00
C ALA A 328 0.31 -0.81 9.03
N VAL A 329 1.31 -0.93 9.91
CA VAL A 329 1.26 -1.92 11.01
C VAL A 329 0.12 -1.62 11.98
N GLU A 330 -0.09 -0.35 12.35
CA GLU A 330 -1.24 0.07 13.17
C GLU A 330 -2.58 -0.28 12.51
N LEU A 331 -2.73 -0.03 11.20
CA LEU A 331 -3.95 -0.38 10.47
C LEU A 331 -4.22 -1.89 10.50
N PHE A 332 -3.20 -2.73 10.33
CA PHE A 332 -3.37 -4.18 10.48
C PHE A 332 -3.78 -4.55 11.91
N ASN A 333 -3.04 -4.06 12.92
CA ASN A 333 -3.28 -4.37 14.33
C ASN A 333 -4.67 -3.96 14.81
N ASN A 334 -5.17 -2.80 14.37
CA ASN A 334 -6.44 -2.25 14.85
C ASN A 334 -7.68 -2.77 14.11
N ASN A 335 -7.50 -3.51 13.00
CA ASN A 335 -8.61 -3.91 12.15
C ASN A 335 -8.61 -5.43 11.94
N PRO A 336 -9.40 -6.19 12.74
CA PRO A 336 -9.51 -7.65 12.63
C PRO A 336 -10.03 -8.14 11.27
N SER A 337 -10.72 -7.29 10.51
CA SER A 337 -11.17 -7.59 9.14
C SER A 337 -10.02 -7.74 8.13
N VAL A 338 -8.81 -7.27 8.47
CA VAL A 338 -7.60 -7.50 7.65
C VAL A 338 -7.12 -8.93 7.82
N ARG A 339 -7.57 -9.78 6.89
CA ARG A 339 -7.23 -11.20 6.84
C ARG A 339 -5.74 -11.41 6.58
N PHE A 340 -5.17 -10.61 5.68
CA PHE A 340 -3.76 -10.70 5.26
C PHE A 340 -3.14 -9.32 5.10
N PHE A 341 -1.90 -9.20 5.58
CA PHE A 341 -1.10 -7.98 5.54
C PHE A 341 0.28 -8.28 4.99
N VAL A 342 0.75 -7.41 4.11
CA VAL A 342 2.08 -7.48 3.53
C VAL A 342 2.69 -6.09 3.41
N LEU A 343 3.88 -5.94 3.97
CA LEU A 343 4.62 -4.69 4.04
C LEU A 343 6.03 -4.87 3.49
N LYS A 344 6.38 -4.01 2.55
CA LYS A 344 7.76 -3.77 2.11
C LYS A 344 8.14 -2.32 2.44
N PRO A 345 8.82 -2.07 3.57
CA PRO A 345 9.27 -0.72 3.89
C PRO A 345 10.28 -0.24 2.83
N CYS A 346 10.40 1.06 2.60
CA CYS A 346 11.40 1.58 1.63
C CYS A 346 12.31 2.67 2.19
N CYS A 347 11.84 3.54 3.08
CA CYS A 347 12.67 4.61 3.63
C CYS A 347 12.74 4.52 5.14
N LEU A 348 13.91 4.89 5.67
CA LEU A 348 14.10 5.11 7.09
C LEU A 348 13.32 6.36 7.55
N PRO A 349 12.88 6.41 8.81
CA PRO A 349 12.35 7.63 9.39
C PRO A 349 13.40 8.75 9.42
N GLY A 350 12.94 10.01 9.29
CA GLY A 350 13.83 11.17 9.27
C GLY A 350 14.35 11.55 10.65
N MET A 351 15.53 12.18 10.71
CA MET A 351 16.18 12.60 11.96
C MET A 351 15.35 13.52 12.87
N VAL A 352 14.27 14.13 12.37
CA VAL A 352 13.37 14.96 13.20
C VAL A 352 12.83 14.18 14.40
N HIS A 353 12.53 12.89 14.24
CA HIS A 353 12.01 12.05 15.33
C HIS A 353 13.09 11.75 16.38
N ALA A 354 14.30 11.41 15.93
CA ALA A 354 15.45 11.19 16.80
C ALA A 354 15.86 12.46 17.58
N LYS A 355 15.79 13.64 16.94
CA LYS A 355 16.09 14.93 17.59
C LYS A 355 15.05 15.32 18.66
N ARG A 356 13.86 14.75 18.60
CA ARG A 356 12.77 14.97 19.55
C ARG A 356 12.71 13.90 20.65
N ASP A 357 13.70 13.00 20.68
CA ASP A 357 13.73 11.86 21.60
C ASP A 357 12.43 11.04 21.55
N GLU A 358 11.84 10.91 20.36
CA GLU A 358 10.58 10.19 20.20
C GLU A 358 10.77 8.70 20.46
N ILE A 359 9.84 8.11 21.21
CA ILE A 359 9.72 6.66 21.37
C ILE A 359 8.57 6.21 20.48
N PHE A 360 8.87 5.40 19.48
CA PHE A 360 7.85 4.77 18.65
C PHE A 360 7.20 3.62 19.43
N LYS A 361 5.86 3.57 19.38
CA LYS A 361 5.04 2.53 20.02
C LYS A 361 4.23 1.84 18.92
N LEU A 362 4.40 0.53 18.76
CA LEU A 362 3.73 -0.28 17.76
C LEU A 362 3.04 -1.45 18.45
N GLY A 363 1.70 -1.47 18.40
CA GLY A 363 0.92 -2.46 19.14
C GLY A 363 1.00 -2.26 20.66
N PRO A 364 0.50 -3.24 21.44
CA PRO A 364 0.38 -3.10 22.89
C PRO A 364 1.71 -3.24 23.64
N THR A 365 2.68 -3.98 23.10
CA THR A 365 3.86 -4.43 23.86
C THR A 365 5.20 -3.96 23.28
N HIS A 366 5.25 -3.48 22.03
CA HIS A 366 6.51 -3.15 21.39
C HIS A 366 6.74 -1.63 21.31
N CYS A 367 7.90 -1.19 21.80
CA CYS A 367 8.35 0.19 21.67
C CYS A 367 9.88 0.26 21.49
N PHE A 368 10.34 1.33 20.84
CA PHE A 368 11.76 1.54 20.57
C PHE A 368 12.06 3.02 20.33
N ASP A 369 13.30 3.42 20.63
CA ASP A 369 13.78 4.79 20.45
C ASP A 369 13.97 5.11 18.95
N ALA A 370 13.46 6.25 18.50
CA ALA A 370 13.62 6.72 17.12
C ALA A 370 15.10 6.83 16.71
N LYS A 371 16.03 7.10 17.63
CA LYS A 371 17.48 7.17 17.38
C LYS A 371 18.06 5.87 16.85
N LEU A 372 17.43 4.73 17.13
CA LEU A 372 17.90 3.41 16.68
C LEU A 372 17.70 3.20 15.17
N VAL A 373 16.76 3.92 14.57
CA VAL A 373 16.28 3.66 13.20
C VAL A 373 16.29 4.88 12.30
N CYS A 374 16.34 6.09 12.86
CA CYS A 374 16.39 7.32 12.08
C CYS A 374 17.76 7.54 11.46
N MET A 375 17.77 8.06 10.23
CA MET A 375 18.98 8.36 9.49
C MET A 375 18.83 9.68 8.75
N ALA A 376 19.91 10.46 8.69
CA ALA A 376 19.97 11.63 7.84
C ALA A 376 20.09 11.21 6.38
N GLY A 377 19.40 11.91 5.49
CA GLY A 377 19.67 11.83 4.07
C GLY A 377 18.42 11.77 3.22
N ARG A 378 18.63 11.96 1.92
CA ARG A 378 17.56 11.95 0.92
C ARG A 378 18.11 11.60 -0.45
N TRP A 379 17.27 11.00 -1.26
CA TRP A 379 17.53 10.87 -2.69
C TRP A 379 17.27 12.22 -3.36
N LYS A 380 18.26 12.72 -4.11
CA LYS A 380 18.11 13.90 -4.96
C LYS A 380 18.62 13.55 -6.36
N LYS A 381 17.71 13.55 -7.34
CA LYS A 381 18.01 13.16 -8.74
C LYS A 381 18.69 11.78 -8.84
N ASN A 382 18.11 10.77 -8.20
CA ASN A 382 18.66 9.40 -8.13
C ASN A 382 20.06 9.27 -7.52
N VAL A 383 20.52 10.31 -6.80
CA VAL A 383 21.77 10.27 -6.03
C VAL A 383 21.43 10.34 -4.55
N TRP A 384 21.92 9.37 -3.79
CA TRP A 384 21.82 9.38 -2.34
C TRP A 384 22.70 10.49 -1.78
N ARG A 385 22.11 11.37 -0.96
CA ARG A 385 22.82 12.38 -0.19
C ARG A 385 22.59 12.12 1.28
N GLY A 386 23.56 11.51 1.95
CA GLY A 386 23.51 11.14 3.36
C GLY A 386 24.74 10.31 3.74
N PRO A 387 24.71 9.63 4.90
CA PRO A 387 25.78 8.75 5.35
C PRO A 387 26.11 7.65 4.33
N PRO A 388 27.31 7.04 4.42
CA PRO A 388 27.71 5.95 3.54
C PRO A 388 26.66 4.84 3.50
N ARG A 389 26.43 4.28 2.31
CA ARG A 389 25.37 3.29 2.11
C ARG A 389 25.57 2.05 2.98
N THR A 390 26.81 1.65 3.23
CA THR A 390 27.14 0.56 4.16
C THR A 390 26.51 0.72 5.55
N GLN A 391 26.34 1.96 6.03
CA GLN A 391 25.67 2.24 7.31
C GLN A 391 24.14 2.17 7.20
N LEU A 392 23.56 2.40 6.02
CA LEU A 392 22.10 2.33 5.83
C LEU A 392 21.57 0.91 6.06
N LYS A 393 22.37 -0.11 5.74
CA LYS A 393 21.97 -1.51 5.83
C LYS A 393 21.49 -1.87 7.24
N SER A 394 22.34 -1.66 8.25
CA SER A 394 22.04 -2.03 9.64
C SER A 394 20.90 -1.22 10.24
N TYR A 395 20.69 0.02 9.80
CA TYR A 395 19.52 0.80 10.20
C TYR A 395 18.24 0.30 9.55
N PHE A 396 18.32 -0.14 8.30
CA PHE A 396 17.17 -0.69 7.59
C PHE A 396 16.77 -2.07 8.13
N GLU A 397 17.74 -2.92 8.43
CA GLU A 397 17.52 -4.21 9.10
C GLU A 397 16.84 -4.01 10.45
N ARG A 398 17.37 -3.11 11.30
CA ARG A 398 16.73 -2.74 12.57
C ARG A 398 15.34 -2.14 12.38
N TRP A 399 15.14 -1.33 11.34
CA TRP A 399 13.84 -0.75 11.05
C TRP A 399 12.80 -1.83 10.69
N ALA A 400 13.16 -2.75 9.80
CA ALA A 400 12.31 -3.87 9.42
C ALA A 400 12.03 -4.81 10.60
N GLU A 401 13.03 -5.08 11.43
CA GLU A 401 12.89 -5.90 12.64
C GLU A 401 11.91 -5.27 13.64
N ASN A 402 12.04 -3.98 13.93
CA ASN A 402 11.11 -3.30 14.85
C ASN A 402 9.67 -3.23 14.27
N LEU A 403 9.53 -3.03 12.96
CA LEU A 403 8.22 -3.14 12.31
C LEU A 403 7.64 -4.55 12.45
N TYR A 404 8.44 -5.59 12.24
CA TYR A 404 8.03 -6.99 12.38
C TYR A 404 7.62 -7.32 13.81
N LEU A 405 8.41 -6.90 14.81
CA LEU A 405 8.09 -7.09 16.23
C LEU A 405 6.80 -6.35 16.62
N GLY A 406 6.54 -5.18 16.03
CA GLY A 406 5.33 -4.38 16.24
C GLY A 406 4.04 -4.92 15.61
N ILE A 407 4.12 -5.87 14.67
CA ILE A 407 2.94 -6.59 14.16
C ILE A 407 2.38 -7.46 15.30
N ASP A 408 1.10 -7.29 15.64
CA ASP A 408 0.46 -8.10 16.68
C ASP A 408 0.39 -9.56 16.23
N GLY A 409 1.00 -10.44 17.02
CA GLY A 409 1.03 -11.89 16.79
C GLY A 409 0.08 -12.68 17.68
N GLY A 410 -0.74 -12.02 18.50
CA GLY A 410 -1.68 -12.71 19.41
C GLY A 410 -2.70 -13.56 18.66
N ASP A 411 -3.17 -13.08 17.52
CA ASP A 411 -4.17 -13.73 16.66
C ASP A 411 -3.70 -13.82 15.19
N ALA A 412 -2.38 -13.71 14.93
CA ALA A 412 -1.82 -13.77 13.59
C ALA A 412 -0.53 -14.59 13.51
N ARG A 413 -0.38 -15.32 12.41
CA ARG A 413 0.90 -15.89 11.99
C ARG A 413 1.66 -14.81 11.20
N LYS A 414 2.97 -14.65 11.45
CA LYS A 414 3.80 -13.64 10.77
C LYS A 414 5.20 -14.14 10.43
N ILE A 415 5.78 -13.64 9.35
CA ILE A 415 7.17 -13.90 8.94
C ILE A 415 7.84 -12.61 8.42
N GLN A 416 9.14 -12.48 8.68
CA GLN A 416 10.01 -11.55 7.99
C GLN A 416 10.85 -12.34 6.98
N LYS A 417 10.74 -12.00 5.70
CA LYS A 417 11.47 -12.64 4.59
C LYS A 417 12.40 -11.63 3.92
N HIS A 418 13.67 -12.00 3.78
CA HIS A 418 14.62 -11.27 2.96
C HIS A 418 14.57 -11.78 1.51
N VAL A 419 14.35 -10.90 0.54
CA VAL A 419 14.39 -11.20 -0.90
C VAL A 419 15.19 -10.09 -1.59
N GLU A 420 16.29 -10.45 -2.27
CA GLU A 420 17.22 -9.50 -2.88
C GLU A 420 16.68 -8.91 -4.20
N VAL A 421 15.58 -8.17 -4.12
CA VAL A 421 14.96 -7.48 -5.26
C VAL A 421 15.72 -6.21 -5.67
N GLN A 422 16.55 -5.67 -4.77
CA GLN A 422 17.46 -4.56 -5.03
C GLN A 422 18.90 -4.97 -4.73
N SER A 423 19.63 -5.38 -5.77
CA SER A 423 21.07 -5.69 -5.70
C SER A 423 21.95 -4.44 -5.85
N LYS A 424 21.43 -3.39 -6.48
CA LYS A 424 22.12 -2.12 -6.72
C LYS A 424 21.31 -0.97 -6.13
N GLY A 425 21.90 -0.18 -5.26
CA GLY A 425 21.26 1.10 -4.87
C GLY A 425 20.47 1.12 -3.57
N GLY A 426 19.96 -0.01 -3.09
CA GLY A 426 19.15 -0.06 -1.86
C GLY A 426 19.39 -1.28 -0.97
N TYR A 427 18.78 -1.24 0.21
CA TYR A 427 18.70 -2.34 1.18
C TYR A 427 17.24 -2.74 1.43
N GLN A 428 16.33 -2.36 0.52
CA GLN A 428 14.88 -2.49 0.66
C GLN A 428 14.43 -3.90 0.22
N ASN A 429 15.03 -4.90 0.86
CA ASN A 429 14.89 -6.33 0.53
C ASN A 429 14.09 -7.09 1.59
N GLU A 430 13.59 -6.39 2.63
CA GLU A 430 12.80 -6.98 3.70
C GLU A 430 11.30 -6.93 3.35
N PHE A 431 10.63 -8.07 3.52
CA PHE A 431 9.20 -8.24 3.34
C PHE A 431 8.60 -8.81 4.62
N LEU A 432 7.59 -8.13 5.16
CA LEU A 432 6.89 -8.54 6.36
C LEU A 432 5.51 -9.04 5.94
N PHE A 433 5.18 -10.28 6.28
CA PHE A 433 3.87 -10.87 6.01
C PHE A 433 3.20 -11.24 7.34
N ALA A 434 1.89 -11.01 7.42
CA ALA A 434 1.07 -11.42 8.54
C ALA A 434 -0.31 -11.87 8.06
N GLU A 435 -0.83 -12.93 8.65
CA GLU A 435 -2.14 -13.49 8.32
C GLU A 435 -2.87 -13.82 9.61
N ARG A 436 -4.12 -13.36 9.76
CA ARG A 436 -4.94 -13.65 10.95
C ARG A 436 -5.22 -15.15 11.08
N LEU A 437 -5.51 -15.63 12.28
CA LEU A 437 -5.84 -17.04 12.53
C LEU A 437 -7.35 -17.30 12.36
N PRO A 438 -7.76 -18.48 11.85
CA PRO A 438 -6.91 -19.57 11.39
C PRO A 438 -6.15 -19.21 10.09
N GLY A 439 -4.85 -19.48 10.04
CA GLY A 439 -3.99 -19.18 8.89
C GLY A 439 -4.13 -20.20 7.76
N SER A 440 -3.69 -19.82 6.57
CA SER A 440 -3.74 -20.65 5.36
C SER A 440 -2.43 -21.43 5.18
N GLU A 441 -2.42 -22.74 5.42
CA GLU A 441 -1.17 -23.52 5.34
C GLU A 441 -0.52 -23.49 3.94
N PHE A 442 -1.32 -23.42 2.87
CA PHE A 442 -0.80 -23.30 1.50
C PHE A 442 -0.01 -22.01 1.26
N LEU A 443 -0.39 -20.91 1.93
CA LEU A 443 0.31 -19.63 1.84
C LEU A 443 1.65 -19.74 2.55
N TRP A 444 1.62 -20.26 3.78
CA TRP A 444 2.81 -20.33 4.62
C TRP A 444 3.82 -21.35 4.14
N GLY A 445 3.39 -22.49 3.59
CA GLY A 445 4.29 -23.47 2.96
C GLY A 445 5.17 -22.80 1.90
N GLY A 446 4.59 -21.95 1.05
CA GLY A 446 5.34 -21.18 0.05
C GLY A 446 6.26 -20.10 0.64
N LEU A 447 5.86 -19.44 1.72
CA LEU A 447 6.66 -18.38 2.36
C LEU A 447 7.84 -18.92 3.18
N PHE A 448 7.70 -20.11 3.79
CA PHE A 448 8.77 -20.73 4.59
C PHE A 448 9.77 -21.54 3.76
N CYS A 449 9.39 -22.01 2.58
CA CYS A 449 10.34 -22.62 1.65
C CYS A 449 11.39 -21.59 1.26
N ARG A 450 12.57 -21.66 1.90
CA ARG A 450 13.77 -21.01 1.36
C ARG A 450 13.97 -21.57 -0.04
N PRO A 451 14.31 -20.74 -1.05
CA PRO A 451 14.81 -21.28 -2.30
C PRO A 451 15.96 -22.21 -1.93
N VAL A 452 15.77 -23.51 -2.18
CA VAL A 452 16.81 -24.52 -2.00
C VAL A 452 18.02 -23.96 -2.72
N ASP A 453 19.15 -23.79 -2.03
CA ASP A 453 20.37 -23.19 -2.58
C ASP A 453 20.77 -23.92 -3.87
N ALA A 454 20.24 -23.50 -5.02
CA ALA A 454 20.48 -24.13 -6.31
C ALA A 454 21.96 -24.01 -6.72
N ASN A 455 22.71 -23.12 -6.05
CA ASN A 455 24.14 -22.93 -6.20
C ASN A 455 25.00 -23.73 -5.21
N ALA A 456 24.42 -24.39 -4.20
CA ALA A 456 25.19 -25.24 -3.28
C ALA A 456 25.56 -26.61 -3.90
N GLN A 457 24.95 -27.01 -5.01
CA GLN A 457 25.27 -28.28 -5.69
C GLN A 457 26.33 -28.18 -6.81
N ALA A 458 26.83 -26.99 -7.14
CA ALA A 458 27.79 -26.81 -8.24
C ALA A 458 29.28 -26.73 -7.80
N LYS A 459 29.59 -27.06 -6.53
CA LYS A 459 30.98 -27.16 -6.05
C LYS A 459 31.27 -28.56 -5.52
N THR A 460 31.19 -29.56 -6.37
CA THR A 460 32.01 -30.76 -6.18
C THR A 460 33.46 -30.36 -6.48
N PRO A 461 34.41 -30.52 -5.55
CA PRO A 461 35.83 -30.36 -5.88
C PRO A 461 36.17 -31.41 -6.92
N ALA A 462 36.74 -31.00 -8.06
CA ALA A 462 37.42 -31.92 -8.95
C ALA A 462 38.54 -32.60 -8.12
N GLN A 463 38.45 -33.92 -7.98
CA GLN A 463 39.50 -34.78 -7.43
C GLN A 463 40.56 -35.06 -8.49
#